data_AF-A0A0J8QU90-F1
#
_entry.id   AF-A0A0J8QU90-F1
#
_cell.length_a   1.000
_cell.length_b   1.000
_cell.length_c   1.000
_cell.angle_alpha   90.00
_cell.angle_beta   90.00
_cell.angle_gamma   90.00
#
_symmetry.space_group_name_H-M   'P 1'
#
loop_
_entity.id
_entity.type
_entity.pdbx_description
1 polymer ?
#
loop_
_entity_poly.entity_id
_entity_poly.type
_entity_poly.pdbx_seq_one_letter_code
_entity_poly.pdbx_strand_id
1 'polypeptide(L)'
;MAPSVLTGLIDPSIPAAITMDTISSSPLHTHYISQFTHRNLQLLRTFSPRTFLRVVDHIDLDAFYVQCEMVRLNTPRTQPLAVQQWESLIAVNYAASVV
;
A
#
# COMPACT_ATOMS: atom_id res chain seq x y z
N MET A 1 -1.80 -15.39 44.40
CA MET A 1 -1.24 -16.72 44.75
C MET A 1 -1.63 -17.66 43.62
N ALA A 2 -0.65 -17.99 42.76
CA ALA A 2 -0.67 -18.89 41.59
C ALA A 2 -1.68 -18.59 40.44
N PRO A 3 -1.30 -18.79 39.17
CA PRO A 3 -1.98 -18.20 38.02
C PRO A 3 -3.05 -19.14 37.42
N SER A 4 -4.17 -18.54 37.00
CA SER A 4 -5.16 -19.15 36.11
C SER A 4 -4.62 -19.12 34.67
N VAL A 5 -4.32 -20.28 34.09
CA VAL A 5 -4.15 -20.41 32.64
C VAL A 5 -5.16 -21.45 32.16
N LEU A 6 -6.29 -20.95 31.68
CA LEU A 6 -7.23 -21.72 30.88
C LEU A 6 -6.64 -21.83 29.47
N THR A 7 -5.86 -22.88 29.22
CA THR A 7 -5.40 -23.31 27.90
C THR A 7 -6.60 -23.69 27.02
N GLY A 8 -7.01 -22.78 26.13
CA GLY A 8 -7.92 -23.06 25.03
C GLY A 8 -7.14 -23.49 23.78
N LEU A 9 -7.33 -24.75 23.37
CA LEU A 9 -7.28 -25.28 22.00
C LEU A 9 -6.12 -24.80 21.09
N ILE A 10 -5.02 -25.53 21.14
CA ILE A 10 -4.08 -25.66 20.01
C ILE A 10 -4.68 -26.70 19.06
N ASP A 11 -4.88 -26.31 17.80
CA ASP A 11 -5.33 -27.18 16.70
C ASP A 11 -4.40 -28.41 16.58
N PRO A 12 -4.93 -29.65 16.67
CA PRO A 12 -4.14 -30.87 16.60
C PRO A 12 -3.53 -31.15 15.20
N SER A 13 -3.72 -30.26 14.23
CA SER A 13 -3.36 -30.47 12.83
C SER A 13 -1.91 -30.11 12.46
N ILE A 14 -1.06 -29.67 13.39
CA ILE A 14 0.33 -29.33 13.07
C ILE A 14 1.30 -30.09 13.99
N PRO A 15 1.82 -31.26 13.57
CA PRO A 15 2.92 -31.87 14.25
C PRO A 15 4.20 -31.07 13.97
N ALA A 16 4.83 -30.64 15.06
CA ALA A 16 6.21 -30.23 15.12
C ALA A 16 7.11 -31.32 14.49
N ALA A 17 8.18 -30.88 13.83
CA ALA A 17 9.23 -31.72 13.24
C ALA A 17 8.81 -32.53 12.00
N ILE A 18 8.84 -31.87 10.84
CA ILE A 18 9.13 -32.57 9.58
C ILE A 18 10.64 -32.84 9.56
N THR A 19 10.99 -34.02 10.03
CA THR A 19 12.29 -34.69 9.82
C THR A 19 12.63 -34.66 8.33
N MET A 20 13.84 -34.23 7.98
CA MET A 20 14.28 -33.95 6.60
C MET A 20 14.42 -35.17 5.66
N ASP A 21 14.11 -36.40 6.09
CA ASP A 21 14.54 -37.62 5.38
C ASP A 21 13.42 -38.50 4.78
N THR A 22 12.16 -38.04 4.67
CA THR A 22 11.12 -38.86 4.01
C THR A 22 10.07 -38.02 3.27
N ILE A 23 10.47 -37.29 2.23
CA ILE A 23 9.54 -36.83 1.17
C ILE A 23 10.22 -37.04 -0.18
N SER A 24 10.47 -38.31 -0.52
CA SER A 24 10.68 -38.75 -1.89
C SER A 24 9.34 -39.29 -2.39
N SER A 25 8.82 -38.74 -3.48
CA SER A 25 7.57 -39.11 -4.20
C SER A 25 6.22 -38.56 -3.70
N SER A 26 6.05 -37.22 -3.68
CA SER A 26 4.72 -36.60 -3.77
C SER A 26 4.75 -35.47 -4.81
N PRO A 27 3.91 -35.47 -5.86
CA PRO A 27 3.96 -34.50 -6.95
C PRO A 27 3.38 -33.12 -6.58
N LEU A 28 3.22 -32.82 -5.28
CA LEU A 28 2.55 -31.60 -4.78
C LEU A 28 3.41 -30.75 -3.84
N HIS A 29 4.70 -31.04 -3.69
CA HIS A 29 5.62 -30.17 -2.94
C HIS A 29 6.55 -29.42 -3.90
N THR A 30 5.98 -28.51 -4.68
CA THR A 30 6.78 -27.47 -5.32
C THR A 30 7.34 -26.61 -4.19
N HIS A 31 8.65 -26.66 -3.96
CA HIS A 31 9.29 -25.67 -3.10
C HIS A 31 8.93 -24.27 -3.63
N TYR A 32 8.11 -23.52 -2.89
CA TYR A 32 7.82 -22.13 -3.22
C TYR A 32 9.05 -21.30 -2.90
N ILE A 33 9.98 -21.28 -3.86
CA ILE A 33 11.14 -20.39 -3.83
C ILE A 33 10.64 -18.99 -4.17
N SER A 34 10.99 -18.00 -3.34
CA SER A 34 10.66 -16.60 -3.63
C SER A 34 11.24 -16.18 -4.98
N GLN A 35 10.48 -15.42 -5.75
CA GLN A 35 10.96 -14.83 -7.02
C GLN A 35 12.01 -13.73 -6.79
N PHE A 36 12.21 -13.32 -5.54
CA PHE A 36 13.14 -12.28 -5.16
C PHE A 36 14.38 -12.83 -4.46
N THR A 37 15.51 -12.20 -4.72
CA THR A 37 16.82 -12.58 -4.17
C THR A 37 17.19 -11.72 -2.96
N HIS A 38 18.12 -12.19 -2.13
CA HIS A 38 18.72 -11.35 -1.07
C HIS A 38 19.38 -10.09 -1.63
N ARG A 39 19.90 -10.13 -2.86
CA ARG A 39 20.38 -8.94 -3.56
C ARG A 39 19.26 -7.94 -3.80
N ASN A 40 18.04 -8.37 -4.15
CA ASN A 40 16.90 -7.45 -4.29
C ASN A 40 16.59 -6.76 -2.95
N LEU A 41 16.66 -7.46 -1.81
CA LEU A 41 16.49 -6.88 -0.47
C LEU A 41 17.61 -5.90 -0.11
N GLN A 42 18.87 -6.24 -0.43
CA GLN A 42 20.00 -5.35 -0.20
C GLN A 42 19.89 -4.07 -1.01
N LEU A 43 19.46 -4.18 -2.27
CA LEU A 43 19.22 -3.02 -3.15
C LEU A 43 18.03 -2.18 -2.67
N LEU A 44 17.01 -2.79 -2.05
CA LEU A 44 15.91 -2.07 -1.42
C LEU A 44 16.39 -1.21 -0.25
N ARG A 45 17.27 -1.76 0.60
CA ARG A 45 17.87 -1.02 1.73
C ARG A 45 18.67 0.22 1.32
N THR A 46 19.20 0.25 0.10
CA THR A 46 19.96 1.39 -0.43
C THR A 46 19.13 2.28 -1.36
N PHE A 47 17.80 2.18 -1.31
CA PHE A 47 16.87 2.94 -2.17
C PHE A 47 17.21 2.83 -3.68
N SER A 48 17.76 1.70 -4.11
CA SER A 48 18.21 1.56 -5.50
C SER A 48 17.01 1.48 -6.45
N PRO A 49 16.96 2.29 -7.53
CA PRO A 49 15.91 2.18 -8.54
C PRO A 49 15.99 0.86 -9.34
N ARG A 50 17.07 0.09 -9.18
CA ARG A 50 17.32 -1.19 -9.86
C ARG A 50 16.68 -2.38 -9.17
N THR A 51 16.12 -2.22 -7.96
CA THR A 51 15.42 -3.33 -7.30
C THR A 51 13.96 -3.41 -7.74
N PHE A 52 13.49 -4.63 -7.97
CA PHE A 52 12.07 -4.94 -8.24
C PHE A 52 11.20 -4.94 -6.97
N LEU A 53 11.82 -4.81 -5.78
CA LEU A 53 11.09 -4.72 -4.51
C LEU A 53 10.65 -3.29 -4.15
N ARG A 54 10.93 -2.31 -5.02
CA ARG A 54 10.58 -0.91 -4.76
C ARG A 54 9.08 -0.73 -4.90
N VAL A 55 8.46 -0.15 -3.87
CA VAL A 55 7.10 0.40 -3.95
C VAL A 55 7.22 1.88 -4.28
N VAL A 56 6.48 2.34 -5.28
CA VAL A 56 6.44 3.75 -5.71
C VAL A 56 5.03 4.25 -5.51
N ASP A 57 4.90 5.38 -4.81
CA ASP A 57 3.65 6.10 -4.68
C ASP A 57 3.74 7.42 -5.47
N HIS A 58 2.64 7.79 -6.13
CA HIS A 58 2.53 9.03 -6.88
C HIS A 58 1.35 9.82 -6.33
N ILE A 59 1.65 10.94 -5.66
CA ILE A 59 0.66 11.77 -4.98
C ILE A 59 0.39 13.00 -5.84
N ASP A 60 -0.85 13.14 -6.28
CA ASP A 60 -1.37 14.31 -6.99
C ASP A 60 -2.40 15.02 -6.12
N LEU A 61 -2.51 16.35 -6.25
CA LEU A 61 -3.42 17.16 -5.45
C LEU A 61 -4.68 17.48 -6.27
N ASP A 62 -5.85 17.08 -5.77
CA ASP A 62 -7.12 17.33 -6.46
C ASP A 62 -7.35 18.82 -6.72
N ALA A 63 -7.55 19.22 -7.98
CA ALA A 63 -7.87 20.60 -8.35
C ALA A 63 -6.98 21.65 -7.64
N PHE A 64 -5.66 21.43 -7.60
CA PHE A 64 -4.69 22.15 -6.77
C PHE A 64 -4.91 23.67 -6.69
N TYR A 65 -4.99 24.36 -7.84
CA TYR A 65 -5.18 25.81 -7.87
C TYR A 65 -6.48 26.25 -7.19
N VAL A 66 -7.58 25.50 -7.33
CA VAL A 66 -8.84 25.84 -6.66
C VAL A 66 -8.73 25.61 -5.16
N GLN A 67 -8.07 24.52 -4.71
CA GLN A 67 -7.90 24.29 -3.28
C GLN A 67 -7.08 25.39 -2.60
N CYS A 68 -6.04 25.90 -3.27
CA CYS A 68 -5.30 27.07 -2.80
C CYS A 68 -6.20 28.30 -2.63
N GLU A 69 -7.02 28.59 -3.65
CA GLU A 69 -7.94 29.73 -3.61
C GLU A 69 -9.06 29.55 -2.58
N MET A 70 -9.51 28.32 -2.33
CA MET A 70 -10.48 28.03 -1.27
C MET A 70 -9.92 28.31 0.12
N VAL A 71 -8.66 27.96 0.38
CA VAL A 71 -8.00 28.30 1.65
C VAL A 71 -7.81 29.82 1.74
N ARG A 72 -7.32 30.46 0.68
CA ARG A 72 -7.07 31.91 0.63
C ARG A 72 -8.32 32.74 0.87
N LEU A 73 -9.44 32.32 0.28
CA LEU A 73 -10.73 33.02 0.35
C LEU A 73 -11.64 32.51 1.47
N ASN A 74 -11.21 31.48 2.20
CA ASN A 74 -12.02 30.76 3.18
C ASN A 74 -13.35 30.25 2.61
N THR A 75 -13.30 29.71 1.38
CA THR A 75 -14.46 29.21 0.63
C THR A 75 -14.79 27.78 1.03
N PRO A 76 -16.07 27.45 1.35
CA PRO A 76 -16.50 26.09 1.64
C PRO A 76 -16.29 25.12 0.47
N ARG A 77 -16.03 23.84 0.76
CA ARG A 77 -15.88 22.79 -0.27
C ARG A 77 -17.11 22.54 -1.13
N THR A 78 -18.28 22.92 -0.63
CA THR A 78 -19.56 22.78 -1.32
C THR A 78 -19.86 23.94 -2.25
N GLN A 79 -19.11 25.05 -2.17
CA GLN A 79 -19.31 26.19 -3.05
C GLN A 79 -18.58 25.94 -4.39
N PRO A 80 -19.26 26.00 -5.54
CA PRO A 80 -18.63 25.91 -6.85
C PRO A 80 -17.55 27.00 -7.00
N LEU A 81 -16.34 26.61 -7.35
CA LEU A 81 -15.22 27.52 -7.56
C LEU A 81 -14.36 27.06 -8.74
N ALA A 82 -13.93 28.01 -9.55
CA ALA A 82 -13.01 27.82 -10.65
C ALA A 82 -11.89 28.86 -10.56
N VAL A 83 -10.69 28.49 -11.02
CA VAL A 83 -9.57 29.40 -11.17
C VAL A 83 -9.35 29.67 -12.65
N GLN A 84 -9.33 30.95 -13.00
CA GLN A 84 -9.09 31.43 -14.35
C GLN A 84 -7.67 31.96 -14.50
N GLN A 85 -7.06 31.68 -15.64
CA GLN A 85 -5.84 32.31 -16.10
C GLN A 85 -6.05 32.77 -17.55
N TRP A 86 -5.93 34.08 -17.78
CA TRP A 86 -6.32 34.71 -19.05
C TRP A 86 -7.77 34.38 -19.39
N GLU A 87 -8.07 33.96 -20.63
CA GLU A 87 -9.40 33.57 -21.08
C GLU A 87 -9.71 32.07 -20.87
N SER A 88 -8.96 31.37 -20.01
CA SER A 88 -9.10 29.92 -19.79
C SER A 88 -9.24 29.54 -18.31
N LEU A 89 -10.07 28.54 -18.02
CA LEU A 89 -10.10 27.91 -16.71
C LEU A 89 -8.95 26.91 -16.59
N ILE A 90 -8.19 27.01 -15.50
CA ILE A 90 -7.02 26.15 -15.25
C ILE A 90 -7.26 25.14 -14.12
N ALA A 91 -8.29 25.34 -13.31
CA ALA A 91 -8.74 24.37 -12.33
C ALA A 91 -10.19 24.63 -11.91
N VAL A 92 -10.91 23.57 -11.58
CA VAL A 92 -12.29 23.60 -11.08
C VAL A 92 -12.40 22.64 -9.89
N ASN A 93 -13.13 23.01 -8.83
CA ASN A 93 -13.42 22.05 -7.76
C ASN A 93 -14.55 21.09 -8.14
N TYR A 94 -14.66 19.99 -7.40
CA TYR A 94 -15.71 18.99 -7.62
C TYR A 94 -17.14 19.56 -7.60
N ALA A 95 -17.41 20.57 -6.77
CA ALA A 95 -18.72 21.22 -6.72
C ALA A 95 -19.10 21.93 -8.03
N ALA A 96 -18.10 22.42 -8.79
CA ALA A 96 -18.32 23.05 -10.09
C ALA A 96 -18.32 22.05 -11.27
N SER A 97 -17.90 20.80 -11.07
CA SER A 97 -17.82 19.79 -12.14
C SER A 97 -19.13 19.05 -12.42
N VAL A 98 -20.18 19.28 -11.60
CA VAL A 98 -21.48 18.59 -11.69
C VAL A 98 -22.61 19.50 -12.17
N VAL A 99 -22.27 20.63 -12.82
CA VAL A 99 -23.23 21.62 -13.33
C VAL A 99 -23.29 21.59 -14.85
#